data_AF-A0A2S6MTJ4-F1
#
_entry.id   AF-A0A2S6MTJ4-F1
#
_cell.length_a   1.000
_cell.length_b   1.000
_cell.length_c   1.000
_cell.angle_alpha   90.00
_cell.angle_beta   90.00
_cell.angle_gamma   90.00
#
_symmetry.space_group_name_H-M   'P 1'
#
loop_
_entity.id
_entity.type
_entity.pdbx_description
1 polymer ?
#
loop_
_entity_poly.entity_id
_entity_poly.type
_entity_poly.pdbx_seq_one_letter_code
_entity_poly.pdbx_strand_id
1 'polypeptide(L)' 'MMARLRALRALDGPQDPFSREASPFLILVAIVLALLFAILEVDLNSAALQSAGLMGDGFSVDPIFKSP' A
#
# COMPACT_ATOMS: atom_id res chain seq x y z
N MET A 1 -10.83 -1.39 31.89
CA MET A 1 -10.75 -0.93 30.48
C MET A 1 -9.97 0.39 30.33
N MET A 2 -10.30 1.44 31.09
CA MET A 2 -9.70 2.79 30.94
C MET A 2 -8.20 2.92 31.31
N ALA A 3 -7.66 2.02 32.14
CA ALA A 3 -6.23 2.05 32.52
C ALA A 3 -5.30 1.70 31.35
N ARG A 4 -5.74 0.80 30.45
CA ARG A 4 -4.95 0.38 29.28
C ARG A 4 -4.84 1.49 28.25
N LEU A 5 -5.90 2.29 28.09
CA LEU A 5 -5.91 3.48 27.24
C LEU A 5 -4.99 4.59 27.78
N ARG A 6 -4.89 4.74 29.11
CA ARG A 6 -3.92 5.68 29.73
C ARG A 6 -2.47 5.23 29.55
N ALA A 7 -2.18 3.94 29.60
CA ALA A 7 -0.83 3.41 29.39
C ALA A 7 -0.32 3.68 27.96
N LEU A 8 -1.20 3.56 26.95
CA LEU A 8 -0.88 3.94 25.57
C LEU A 8 -0.66 5.44 25.42
N ARG A 9 -1.45 6.26 26.13
CA ARG A 9 -1.30 7.72 26.14
C ARG A 9 -0.06 8.21 26.88
N ALA A 10 0.42 7.45 27.87
CA ALA A 10 1.64 7.76 28.60
C ALA A 10 2.91 7.48 27.78
N LEU A 11 2.84 6.57 26.79
CA LEU A 11 3.90 6.38 25.80
C LEU A 11 4.01 7.56 24.84
N ASP A 12 2.90 8.28 24.65
CA ASP A 12 2.78 9.55 23.91
C ASP A 12 3.06 10.72 24.88
N GLY A 13 4.22 10.68 25.54
CA GLY A 13 4.73 11.74 26.43
C GLY A 13 4.70 13.13 25.74
N PRO A 14 4.83 14.24 26.49
CA PRO A 14 4.47 15.60 26.05
C PRO A 14 4.99 15.86 24.63
N GLN A 15 4.09 15.76 23.65
CA GLN A 15 4.43 15.93 22.25
C GLN A 15 4.60 17.43 22.04
N ASP A 16 5.83 17.88 22.10
CA ASP A 16 6.21 19.24 21.77
C ASP A 16 5.75 19.52 20.33
N PRO A 17 4.77 20.41 20.09
CA PRO A 17 4.13 20.57 18.79
C PRO A 17 5.09 21.04 17.69
N PHE A 18 6.29 21.49 18.07
CA PHE A 18 7.34 21.98 17.18
C PHE A 18 8.44 20.96 16.84
N SER A 19 8.47 19.78 17.48
CA SER A 19 9.56 18.79 17.29
C SER A 19 9.14 17.49 16.58
N ARG A 20 7.89 17.34 16.16
CA ARG A 20 7.44 16.15 15.39
C ARG A 20 7.66 16.36 13.88
N GLU A 21 8.87 16.76 13.49
CA GLU A 21 9.29 16.50 12.12
C GLU A 21 9.41 14.99 11.97
N ALA A 22 8.51 14.38 11.20
CA ALA A 22 8.60 12.97 10.90
C ALA A 22 9.96 12.70 10.26
N SER A 23 10.73 11.77 10.83
CA SER A 23 12.03 11.39 10.26
C SER A 23 11.86 11.11 8.77
N PRO A 24 12.62 11.79 7.88
CA PRO A 24 12.50 11.60 6.42
C PRO A 24 12.66 10.13 6.02
N PHE A 25 13.43 9.37 6.80
CA PHE A 25 13.57 7.92 6.62
C PHE A 25 12.26 7.16 6.90
N LEU A 26 11.52 7.52 7.95
CA LEU A 26 10.22 6.90 8.24
C LEU A 26 9.19 7.22 7.17
N ILE A 27 9.25 8.41 6.56
CA ILE A 27 8.41 8.76 5.41
C ILE A 27 8.75 7.84 4.23
N LEU A 28 10.03 7.66 3.92
CA LEU A 28 10.46 6.74 2.85
C LEU A 28 9.97 5.31 3.12
N VAL A 29 10.13 4.81 4.35
CA VAL A 29 9.66 3.48 4.74
C VAL A 29 8.15 3.37 4.59
N ALA A 30 7.38 4.37 5.02
CA ALA A 30 5.93 4.37 4.85
C ALA A 30 5.51 4.34 3.38
N ILE A 31 6.20 5.10 2.51
CA ILE A 31 5.96 5.08 1.06
C ILE A 31 6.24 3.70 0.47
N VAL A 32 7.38 3.08 0.83
CA VAL A 32 7.74 1.73 0.35
C VAL A 32 6.71 0.71 0.82
N LEU A 33 6.30 0.75 2.08
CA LEU A 33 5.28 -0.16 2.62
C LEU A 33 3.93 0.04 1.93
N ALA A 34 3.52 1.28 1.70
CA ALA A 34 2.28 1.58 0.98
C ALA A 34 2.32 1.06 -0.47
N LEU A 35 3.46 1.21 -1.14
CA LEU A 35 3.66 0.68 -2.49
C LEU A 35 3.58 -0.85 -2.52
N LEU A 36 4.28 -1.53 -1.62
CA LEU A 36 4.25 -2.99 -1.52
C LEU A 36 2.84 -3.50 -1.21
N PHE A 37 2.13 -2.81 -0.33
CA PHE A 37 0.75 -3.13 0.00
C PHE A 37 -0.17 -2.97 -1.21
N ALA A 38 -0.01 -1.88 -1.98
CA ALA A 38 -0.78 -1.69 -3.21
C ALA A 38 -0.53 -2.79 -4.25
N ILE A 39 0.72 -3.23 -4.41
CA ILE A 39 1.07 -4.36 -5.30
C ILE A 39 0.37 -5.64 -4.83
N LEU A 40 0.42 -5.94 -3.54
CA LEU A 40 -0.25 -7.12 -2.97
C LEU A 40 -1.76 -7.08 -3.20
N GLU A 41 -2.38 -5.91 -3.00
CA GLU A 41 -3.82 -5.74 -3.21
C GLU A 41 -4.21 -5.96 -4.67
N VAL A 42 -3.40 -5.47 -5.62
CA VAL A 42 -3.60 -5.70 -7.06
C VAL A 42 -3.46 -7.18 -7.41
N ASP A 43 -2.49 -7.88 -6.83
CA ASP A 43 -2.27 -9.31 -7.06
C ASP A 43 -3.45 -10.15 -6.56
N LEU A 44 -3.92 -9.89 -5.33
CA LEU A 44 -5.07 -10.57 -4.74
C LEU A 44 -6.37 -10.31 -5.49
N ASN A 45 -6.56 -9.10 -6.00
CA ASN A 45 -7.76 -8.71 -6.75
C ASN A 45 -7.59 -8.83 -8.27
N SER A 46 -6.53 -9.49 -8.74
CA SER A 46 -6.17 -9.54 -10.16
C SER A 46 -7.31 -10.05 -11.05
N ALA A 47 -8.02 -11.10 -10.64
CA ALA A 47 -9.17 -11.63 -11.37
C ALA A 47 -10.34 -10.61 -11.46
N ALA A 48 -10.61 -9.89 -10.36
CA ALA A 48 -11.64 -8.86 -10.33
C ALA A 48 -11.25 -7.68 -11.24
N LEU A 49 -9.99 -7.24 -11.16
CA LEU A 49 -9.44 -6.18 -12.02
C LEU A 49 -9.43 -6.57 -13.50
N GLN A 50 -9.15 -7.84 -13.82
CA GLN A 50 -9.26 -8.39 -15.17
C GLN A 50 -10.72 -8.36 -15.66
N SER A 51 -11.67 -8.82 -14.84
CA SER A 51 -13.10 -8.77 -15.20
C SER A 51 -13.62 -7.35 -15.39
N ALA A 52 -13.06 -6.39 -14.67
CA ALA A 52 -13.35 -4.96 -14.81
C ALA A 52 -12.66 -4.32 -16.02
N GLY A 53 -11.83 -5.06 -16.77
CA GLY A 53 -11.06 -4.56 -17.90
C GLY A 53 -9.90 -3.62 -17.51
N LEU A 54 -9.57 -3.55 -16.22
CA LEU A 54 -8.50 -2.69 -15.68
C LEU A 54 -7.13 -3.37 -15.68
N MET A 55 -7.11 -4.66 -15.98
CA MET A 55 -5.90 -5.47 -16.08
C MET A 55 -5.98 -6.27 -17.37
N GLY A 56 -4.98 -6.12 -18.23
CA GLY A 56 -4.95 -6.79 -19.53
C GLY A 56 -4.80 -8.30 -19.35
N ASP A 57 -5.47 -9.08 -20.21
CA ASP A 57 -5.11 -10.47 -20.44
C ASP A 57 -3.65 -10.48 -20.91
N GLY A 58 -2.77 -11.07 -20.11
CA GLY A 58 -1.34 -11.14 -20.40
C GLY A 58 -1.15 -11.81 -21.76
N PHE A 59 -0.84 -11.03 -22.79
CA PHE A 59 -0.48 -11.52 -24.12
C PHE A 59 -1.58 -12.28 -24.89
N SER A 60 -2.78 -11.73 -25.02
CA SER A 60 -3.51 -11.97 -26.28
C SER A 60 -2.91 -11.10 -27.37
N VAL A 61 -1.67 -11.41 -27.79
CA VAL A 61 -1.17 -10.99 -29.10
C VAL A 61 -2.13 -11.64 -30.08
N ASP A 62 -3.00 -10.81 -30.67
CA ASP A 62 -3.96 -11.22 -31.68
C ASP A 62 -3.25 -12.15 -32.69
N PRO A 63 -3.68 -13.42 -32.85
CA PRO A 63 -3.01 -14.38 -33.73
C PRO A 63 -3.01 -13.96 -35.20
N ILE A 64 -3.64 -12.83 -35.55
CA ILE A 64 -3.54 -12.18 -36.86
C ILE A 64 -2.09 -11.97 -37.32
N PHE A 65 -1.11 -11.87 -36.40
CA PHE A 65 0.32 -11.78 -36.74
C PHE A 65 1.07 -13.13 -36.70
N LYS A 66 0.39 -14.28 -36.53
CA LYS A 66 0.98 -15.64 -36.52
C LYS A 66 1.04 -16.32 -37.91
N SER A 67 1.29 -15.54 -38.97
CA SER A 67 1.68 -15.98 -40.34
C SER A 67 0.55 -16.34 -41.32
N PRO A 68 0.84 -16.23 -42.63
CA PRO A 68 1.41 -17.34 -43.41
C PRO A 68 2.93 -17.37 -43.43
#